data_AF-A0A9E2Y4F4-F1
#
_entry.id   AF-A0A9E2Y4F4-F1
#
_cell.length_a   1.000
_cell.length_b   1.000
_cell.length_c   1.000
_cell.angle_alpha   90.00
_cell.angle_beta   90.00
_cell.angle_gamma   90.00
#
_symmetry.space_group_name_H-M   'P 1'
#
loop_
_entity.id
_entity.type
_entity.pdbx_description
1 polymer ?
#
loop_
_entity_poly.entity_id
_entity_poly.type
_entity_poly.pdbx_seq_one_letter_code
_entity_poly.pdbx_strand_id
1 'polypeptide(L)'
;MPIRSNRLMVLGLCALGLTLFFCAPARAECVASAGSVFFVTDREPLSDNQLFSGEWGTDAQHHAVITAGVISAPVNKANESRCSSQQAFIEALKTQFDPKRPHQVLVYVHGYYTTFVTAVETAMAIQKGLRFAGPVIVYSWPSRKTSVLAYRTDEANAEWSMPHFETFLDNITKAYPGMPVTFAGYSLGSRFVTEGIAFYRREGCNNCFERAVLFAPDVFTADLRTALTSSNLCSGKPLLHPTASAPVLLYVSNHDRALRQSEKVHGNQRAGQAGGDLILCDGVDTVDVSYLKSGGKSGHGYLLDSRVLQDAAAAFAGVPPTSPARGLKQVSRTGGVYYELLPP
;
A
#
# COMPACT_ATOMS: atom_id res chain seq x y z
N MET A 1 -46.26 -47.12 -1.98
CA MET A 1 -46.21 -46.97 -0.51
C MET A 1 -44.78 -47.20 -0.05
N PRO A 2 -44.26 -46.46 0.94
CA PRO A 2 -43.72 -45.10 0.76
C PRO A 2 -42.30 -44.98 1.37
N ILE A 3 -41.62 -43.83 1.36
CA ILE A 3 -41.68 -42.80 2.43
C ILE A 3 -41.22 -41.43 1.88
N ARG A 4 -42.01 -40.41 2.24
CA ARG A 4 -41.77 -38.95 2.12
C ARG A 4 -40.77 -38.45 3.16
N SER A 5 -40.08 -37.33 2.89
CA SER A 5 -40.00 -36.15 3.77
C SER A 5 -39.21 -35.02 3.06
N ASN A 6 -39.83 -33.99 2.50
CA ASN A 6 -40.26 -32.70 3.08
C ASN A 6 -39.15 -31.64 3.36
N ARG A 7 -39.20 -30.56 2.55
CA ARG A 7 -38.93 -29.11 2.83
C ARG A 7 -37.50 -28.73 3.28
N LEU A 8 -36.88 -27.64 2.82
CA LEU A 8 -37.39 -26.29 2.58
C LEU A 8 -36.71 -25.64 1.36
N MET A 9 -37.55 -25.02 0.54
CA MET A 9 -37.19 -24.02 -0.47
C MET A 9 -36.96 -22.69 0.26
N VAL A 10 -35.78 -22.10 0.16
CA VAL A 10 -35.57 -20.66 0.44
C VAL A 10 -35.21 -20.01 -0.88
N LEU A 11 -36.24 -19.55 -1.59
CA LEU A 11 -36.12 -18.63 -2.71
C LEU A 11 -35.95 -17.22 -2.13
N GLY A 12 -34.71 -16.72 -2.16
CA GLY A 12 -34.44 -15.29 -2.09
C GLY A 12 -34.17 -14.79 -3.51
N LEU A 13 -35.05 -13.93 -4.02
CA LEU A 13 -34.81 -13.21 -5.27
C LEU A 13 -33.61 -12.25 -5.08
N CYS A 14 -32.50 -12.50 -5.77
CA CYS A 14 -31.52 -11.47 -6.07
C CYS A 14 -31.98 -10.70 -7.31
N ALA A 15 -32.42 -9.46 -7.11
CA ALA A 15 -32.67 -8.52 -8.20
C ALA A 15 -31.34 -8.09 -8.84
N LEU A 16 -31.31 -8.00 -10.17
CA LEU A 16 -30.18 -7.49 -10.94
C LEU A 16 -29.86 -6.05 -10.54
N GLY A 17 -28.71 -5.87 -9.88
CA GLY A 17 -28.07 -4.59 -9.65
C GLY A 17 -26.64 -4.85 -9.17
N LEU A 18 -25.65 -4.24 -9.83
CA LEU A 18 -24.23 -4.29 -9.47
C LEU A 18 -24.04 -3.94 -7.98
N THR A 19 -23.98 -4.96 -7.13
CA THR A 19 -23.60 -4.85 -5.72
C THR A 19 -22.96 -6.16 -5.33
N LEU A 20 -21.66 -6.14 -5.06
CA LEU A 20 -20.90 -7.27 -4.54
C LEU A 20 -21.50 -7.66 -3.17
N PHE A 21 -22.16 -8.81 -3.09
CA PHE A 21 -22.66 -9.35 -1.82
C PHE A 21 -21.66 -10.34 -1.22
N PHE A 22 -21.23 -10.03 0.00
CA PHE A 22 -20.55 -10.93 0.93
C PHE A 22 -21.55 -11.95 1.50
N CYS A 23 -21.17 -13.23 1.57
CA CYS A 23 -21.97 -14.27 2.20
C CYS A 23 -21.39 -14.64 3.57
N ALA A 24 -21.89 -14.01 4.65
CA ALA A 24 -21.74 -14.49 6.04
C ALA A 24 -22.85 -13.91 6.94
N PRO A 25 -23.36 -14.64 7.95
CA PRO A 25 -24.43 -14.16 8.82
C PRO A 25 -23.98 -12.99 9.70
N ALA A 26 -24.85 -11.99 9.85
CA ALA A 26 -24.62 -10.78 10.63
C ALA A 26 -24.44 -11.06 12.14
N ARG A 27 -23.22 -11.36 12.57
CA ARG A 27 -22.77 -11.25 13.97
C ARG A 27 -21.28 -10.92 14.04
N ALA A 28 -21.00 -9.62 14.04
CA ALA A 28 -19.91 -8.88 14.68
C ALA A 28 -19.67 -7.61 13.85
N GLU A 29 -19.99 -6.43 14.41
CA GLU A 29 -19.36 -5.20 13.93
C GLU A 29 -17.85 -5.37 14.16
N CYS A 30 -17.03 -5.11 13.14
CA CYS A 30 -15.58 -5.16 13.30
C CYS A 30 -15.16 -3.98 14.19
N VAL A 31 -14.95 -4.22 15.47
CA VAL A 31 -14.58 -3.17 16.42
C VAL A 31 -13.07 -2.99 16.40
N ALA A 32 -12.62 -1.77 16.07
CA ALA A 32 -11.22 -1.41 16.15
C ALA A 32 -10.83 -1.01 17.58
N SER A 33 -9.70 -1.52 18.05
CA SER A 33 -9.10 -1.12 19.32
C SER A 33 -7.86 -0.25 19.07
N ALA A 34 -7.40 0.44 20.11
CA ALA A 34 -6.20 1.26 20.01
C ALA A 34 -5.00 0.39 19.60
N GLY A 35 -4.32 0.79 18.51
CA GLY A 35 -3.17 0.05 17.97
C GLY A 35 -3.54 -1.08 17.00
N SER A 36 -4.82 -1.28 16.68
CA SER A 36 -5.21 -2.11 15.55
C SER A 36 -4.82 -1.45 14.22
N VAL A 37 -4.64 -2.28 13.20
CA VAL A 37 -4.63 -1.83 11.79
C VAL A 37 -5.82 -2.41 11.06
N PHE A 38 -6.28 -1.71 10.04
CA PHE A 38 -7.29 -2.19 9.12
C PHE A 38 -6.63 -3.01 8.01
N PHE A 39 -7.38 -3.91 7.41
CA PHE A 39 -6.92 -4.62 6.22
C PHE A 39 -8.03 -4.73 5.18
N VAL A 40 -7.62 -4.75 3.92
CA VAL A 40 -8.42 -5.16 2.76
C VAL A 40 -7.58 -6.14 1.96
N THR A 41 -8.15 -7.29 1.63
CA THR A 41 -7.42 -8.39 0.99
C THR A 41 -8.34 -9.14 0.03
N ASP A 42 -7.82 -9.48 -1.13
CA ASP A 42 -8.44 -10.35 -2.13
C ASP A 42 -7.77 -11.74 -2.18
N ARG A 43 -7.00 -12.06 -1.12
CA ARG A 43 -6.48 -13.39 -0.84
C ARG A 43 -7.58 -14.36 -0.42
N GLU A 44 -7.38 -15.63 -0.74
CA GLU A 44 -8.22 -16.73 -0.24
C GLU A 44 -8.16 -16.81 1.30
N PRO A 45 -9.31 -16.82 2.00
CA PRO A 45 -9.35 -16.90 3.45
C PRO A 45 -8.97 -18.29 3.96
N LEU A 46 -8.15 -18.33 5.02
CA LEU A 46 -7.80 -19.53 5.76
C LEU A 46 -8.48 -19.55 7.14
N SER A 47 -8.57 -20.74 7.73
CA SER A 47 -9.11 -20.97 9.08
C SER A 47 -8.02 -21.07 10.16
N ASP A 48 -6.75 -21.01 9.78
CA ASP A 48 -5.59 -21.12 10.66
C ASP A 48 -4.99 -19.75 11.00
N ASN A 49 -3.84 -19.76 11.70
CA ASN A 49 -3.12 -18.53 12.07
C ASN A 49 -2.41 -17.84 10.90
N GLN A 50 -2.45 -18.38 9.68
CA GLN A 50 -1.99 -17.65 8.50
C GLN A 50 -3.05 -16.67 7.99
N LEU A 51 -4.32 -16.86 8.39
CA LEU A 51 -5.49 -16.01 8.11
C LEU A 51 -5.93 -15.97 6.66
N PHE A 52 -4.98 -15.84 5.74
CA PHE A 52 -5.18 -15.77 4.29
C PHE A 52 -4.00 -16.40 3.57
N SER A 53 -4.28 -17.07 2.44
CA SER A 53 -3.28 -17.79 1.66
C SER A 53 -2.48 -16.86 0.73
N GLY A 54 -1.57 -17.43 -0.07
CA GLY A 54 -0.89 -16.75 -1.16
C GLY A 54 -1.67 -16.73 -2.48
N GLU A 55 -2.85 -17.34 -2.50
CA GLU A 55 -3.70 -17.51 -3.67
C GLU A 55 -4.84 -16.48 -3.69
N TRP A 56 -5.40 -16.26 -4.88
CA TRP A 56 -6.58 -15.41 -5.06
C TRP A 56 -7.81 -16.02 -4.38
N GLY A 57 -8.61 -15.20 -3.73
CA GLY A 57 -9.89 -15.60 -3.17
C GLY A 57 -10.98 -15.47 -4.22
N THR A 58 -11.66 -16.58 -4.55
CA THR A 58 -12.83 -16.55 -5.42
C THR A 58 -14.01 -17.34 -4.86
N ASP A 59 -15.22 -16.92 -5.18
CA ASP A 59 -16.44 -17.69 -4.90
C ASP A 59 -16.60 -18.88 -5.87
N ALA A 60 -17.68 -19.65 -5.72
CA ALA A 60 -17.98 -20.79 -6.58
C ALA A 60 -18.29 -20.41 -8.05
N GLN A 61 -18.52 -19.12 -8.32
CA GLN A 61 -18.76 -18.55 -9.64
C GLN A 61 -17.50 -17.86 -10.20
N HIS A 62 -16.36 -17.98 -9.52
CA HIS A 62 -15.09 -17.35 -9.87
C HIS A 62 -15.07 -15.81 -9.77
N HIS A 63 -16.00 -15.21 -9.00
CA HIS A 63 -15.88 -13.80 -8.65
C HIS A 63 -14.89 -13.62 -7.50
N ALA A 64 -14.17 -12.50 -7.52
CA ALA A 64 -13.22 -12.18 -6.46
C ALA A 64 -13.92 -12.02 -5.10
N VAL A 65 -13.33 -12.62 -4.07
CA VAL A 65 -13.74 -12.46 -2.67
C VAL A 65 -12.83 -11.43 -2.03
N ILE A 66 -13.33 -10.21 -1.90
CA ILE A 66 -12.67 -9.17 -1.10
C ILE A 66 -13.00 -9.46 0.37
N THR A 67 -12.05 -9.28 1.29
CA THR A 67 -12.30 -9.31 2.74
C THR A 67 -11.72 -8.06 3.36
N ALA A 68 -12.53 -7.38 4.17
CA ALA A 68 -12.11 -6.20 4.93
C ALA A 68 -12.29 -6.46 6.42
N GLY A 69 -11.41 -5.90 7.24
CA GLY A 69 -11.44 -6.16 8.67
C GLY A 69 -10.44 -5.33 9.46
N VAL A 70 -10.35 -5.68 10.74
CA VAL A 70 -9.43 -5.10 11.71
C VAL A 70 -8.61 -6.21 12.34
N ILE A 71 -7.33 -5.94 12.60
CA ILE A 71 -6.43 -6.89 13.24
C ILE A 71 -5.49 -6.19 14.23
N SER A 72 -5.25 -6.84 15.36
CA SER A 72 -4.34 -6.37 16.41
C SER A 72 -3.17 -7.33 16.63
N ALA A 73 -2.11 -6.83 17.25
CA ALA A 73 -1.00 -7.67 17.70
C ALA A 73 -1.41 -8.50 18.94
N PRO A 74 -0.95 -9.76 19.07
CA PRO A 74 -0.21 -10.53 18.06
C PRO A 74 -1.08 -10.93 16.86
N VAL A 75 -0.51 -10.88 15.65
CA VAL A 75 -1.24 -11.09 14.39
C VAL A 75 -1.58 -12.57 14.22
N ASN A 76 -2.83 -12.94 14.53
CA ASN A 76 -3.32 -14.31 14.48
C ASN A 76 -4.86 -14.36 14.43
N LYS A 77 -5.43 -15.57 14.39
CA LYS A 77 -6.89 -15.76 14.24
C LYS A 77 -7.71 -15.21 15.40
N ALA A 78 -7.17 -15.21 16.62
CA ALA A 78 -7.89 -14.72 17.80
C ALA A 78 -7.99 -13.19 17.85
N ASN A 79 -7.10 -12.48 17.16
CA ASN A 79 -7.04 -11.01 17.13
C ASN A 79 -7.51 -10.41 15.80
N GLU A 80 -8.12 -11.22 14.94
CA GLU A 80 -8.70 -10.82 13.66
C GLU A 80 -10.22 -10.66 13.78
N SER A 81 -10.75 -9.56 13.25
CA SER A 81 -12.18 -9.32 13.14
C SER A 81 -12.53 -8.90 11.72
N ARG A 82 -13.32 -9.73 11.02
CA ARG A 82 -13.82 -9.42 9.67
C ARG A 82 -15.05 -8.54 9.77
N CYS A 83 -15.09 -7.49 8.96
CA CYS A 83 -16.27 -6.65 8.84
C CYS A 83 -17.35 -7.38 8.03
N SER A 84 -18.60 -7.31 8.51
CA SER A 84 -19.75 -7.93 7.85
C SER A 84 -20.17 -7.23 6.54
N SER A 85 -19.73 -5.99 6.34
CA SER A 85 -20.02 -5.20 5.15
C SER A 85 -18.99 -4.07 4.96
N GLN A 86 -18.99 -3.48 3.77
CA GLN A 86 -18.24 -2.25 3.49
C GLN A 86 -18.66 -1.10 4.43
N GLN A 87 -19.96 -0.97 4.74
CA GLN A 87 -20.43 0.06 5.68
C GLN A 87 -19.86 -0.17 7.08
N ALA A 88 -19.83 -1.43 7.55
CA ALA A 88 -19.24 -1.75 8.85
C ALA A 88 -17.74 -1.41 8.89
N PHE A 89 -17.00 -1.68 7.81
CA PHE A 89 -15.59 -1.28 7.69
C PHE A 89 -15.41 0.24 7.74
N ILE A 90 -16.24 0.99 7.00
CA ILE A 90 -16.24 2.44 7.00
C ILE A 90 -16.52 2.96 8.41
N GLU A 91 -17.60 2.54 9.06
CA GLU A 91 -17.91 3.01 10.42
C GLU A 91 -16.81 2.66 11.42
N ALA A 92 -16.22 1.47 11.33
CA ALA A 92 -15.08 1.09 12.16
C ALA A 92 -13.88 2.02 11.95
N LEU A 93 -13.55 2.36 10.70
CA LEU A 93 -12.48 3.30 10.35
C LEU A 93 -12.75 4.70 10.94
N LYS A 94 -14.00 5.16 10.90
CA LYS A 94 -14.42 6.46 11.45
C LYS A 94 -14.07 6.61 12.92
N THR A 95 -14.20 5.53 13.70
CA THR A 95 -13.90 5.54 15.14
C THR A 95 -12.44 5.79 15.48
N GLN A 96 -11.53 5.65 14.51
CA GLN A 96 -10.08 5.78 14.71
C GLN A 96 -9.54 7.15 14.33
N PHE A 97 -10.38 8.05 13.79
CA PHE A 97 -9.94 9.42 13.54
C PHE A 97 -9.90 10.23 14.84
N ASP A 98 -8.81 10.97 15.04
CA ASP A 98 -8.71 11.97 16.11
C ASP A 98 -9.59 13.18 15.75
N PRO A 99 -10.66 13.49 16.51
CA PRO A 99 -11.55 14.61 16.21
C PRO A 99 -10.86 15.98 16.29
N LYS A 100 -9.62 16.06 16.79
CA LYS A 100 -8.82 17.28 16.86
C LYS A 100 -7.88 17.45 15.67
N ARG A 101 -7.86 16.51 14.72
CA ARG A 101 -6.94 16.53 13.57
C ARG A 101 -7.71 16.34 12.26
N PRO A 102 -7.22 16.89 11.13
CA PRO A 102 -7.75 16.53 9.83
C PRO A 102 -7.71 15.01 9.63
N HIS A 103 -8.82 14.45 9.14
CA HIS A 103 -8.88 13.02 8.85
C HIS A 103 -7.92 12.68 7.71
N GLN A 104 -7.17 11.61 7.87
CA GLN A 104 -6.33 11.04 6.83
C GLN A 104 -6.12 9.55 7.12
N VAL A 105 -5.89 8.78 6.06
CA VAL A 105 -5.55 7.36 6.14
C VAL A 105 -4.19 7.12 5.52
N LEU A 106 -3.46 6.13 6.04
CA LEU A 106 -2.28 5.58 5.38
C LEU A 106 -2.65 4.21 4.78
N VAL A 107 -2.54 4.07 3.47
CA VAL A 107 -2.69 2.79 2.77
C VAL A 107 -1.30 2.21 2.51
N TYR A 108 -0.99 1.10 3.17
CA TYR A 108 0.24 0.35 2.96
C TYR A 108 0.01 -0.83 2.01
N VAL A 109 0.86 -0.98 1.00
CA VAL A 109 0.85 -2.10 0.05
C VAL A 109 2.19 -2.82 0.07
N HIS A 110 2.16 -4.11 0.40
CA HIS A 110 3.36 -4.93 0.55
C HIS A 110 3.97 -5.36 -0.80
N GLY A 111 5.22 -5.82 -0.75
CA GLY A 111 5.96 -6.35 -1.90
C GLY A 111 5.74 -7.85 -2.17
N TYR A 112 6.53 -8.40 -3.09
CA TYR A 112 6.52 -9.83 -3.42
C TYR A 112 6.98 -10.70 -2.24
N TYR A 113 6.74 -12.01 -2.32
CA TYR A 113 7.15 -13.02 -1.33
C TYR A 113 6.69 -12.69 0.11
N THR A 114 5.47 -12.20 0.26
CA THR A 114 4.95 -11.70 1.55
C THR A 114 3.65 -12.40 1.93
N THR A 115 3.56 -12.96 3.14
CA THR A 115 2.30 -13.49 3.69
C THR A 115 1.43 -12.36 4.24
N PHE A 116 0.12 -12.60 4.39
CA PHE A 116 -0.79 -11.65 5.04
C PHE A 116 -0.28 -11.21 6.42
N VAL A 117 0.12 -12.16 7.27
CA VAL A 117 0.67 -11.88 8.60
C VAL A 117 1.88 -10.95 8.53
N THR A 118 2.83 -11.25 7.64
CA THR A 118 4.04 -10.42 7.46
C THR A 118 3.67 -9.01 6.98
N ALA A 119 2.69 -8.88 6.09
CA ALA A 119 2.23 -7.58 5.60
C ALA A 119 1.64 -6.72 6.72
N VAL A 120 0.80 -7.31 7.58
CA VAL A 120 0.20 -6.64 8.74
C VAL A 120 1.27 -6.19 9.74
N GLU A 121 2.19 -7.08 10.12
CA GLU A 121 3.28 -6.76 11.05
C GLU A 121 4.17 -5.64 10.51
N THR A 122 4.46 -5.66 9.20
CA THR A 122 5.22 -4.61 8.52
C THR A 122 4.47 -3.28 8.54
N ALA A 123 3.16 -3.28 8.32
CA ALA A 123 2.34 -2.08 8.39
C ALA A 123 2.34 -1.45 9.78
N MET A 124 2.24 -2.27 10.84
CA MET A 124 2.34 -1.80 12.23
C MET A 124 3.73 -1.18 12.51
N ALA A 125 4.80 -1.80 11.99
CA ALA A 125 6.16 -1.26 12.12
C ALA A 125 6.32 0.07 11.35
N ILE A 126 5.77 0.18 10.15
CA ILE A 126 5.75 1.41 9.34
C ILE A 126 4.95 2.50 10.06
N GLN A 127 3.75 2.20 10.56
CA GLN A 127 2.92 3.16 11.30
C GLN A 127 3.71 3.79 12.46
N LYS A 128 4.35 2.93 13.26
CA LYS A 128 5.20 3.35 14.38
C LYS A 128 6.41 4.16 13.91
N GLY A 129 7.08 3.69 12.86
CA GLY A 129 8.27 4.31 12.28
C GLY A 129 7.99 5.72 11.77
N LEU A 130 6.93 5.88 10.97
CA LEU A 130 6.47 7.15 10.43
C LEU A 130 5.82 8.07 11.47
N ARG A 131 5.51 7.54 12.67
CA ARG A 131 4.69 8.22 13.69
C ARG A 131 3.35 8.69 13.12
N PHE A 132 2.78 7.90 12.22
CA PHE A 132 1.52 8.24 11.57
C PHE A 132 0.38 8.20 12.58
N ALA A 133 -0.31 9.32 12.73
CA ALA A 133 -1.32 9.49 13.78
C ALA A 133 -2.72 9.03 13.40
N GLY A 134 -2.96 8.72 12.13
CA GLY A 134 -4.24 8.22 11.64
C GLY A 134 -4.30 6.69 11.58
N PRO A 135 -5.47 6.15 11.19
CA PRO A 135 -5.61 4.73 10.90
C PRO A 135 -4.77 4.31 9.70
N VAL A 136 -4.21 3.10 9.79
CA VAL A 136 -3.47 2.43 8.70
C VAL A 136 -4.33 1.31 8.14
N ILE A 137 -4.42 1.26 6.81
CA ILE A 137 -5.08 0.20 6.06
C ILE A 137 -4.02 -0.58 5.28
N VAL A 138 -3.95 -1.88 5.50
CA VAL A 138 -3.10 -2.79 4.73
C VAL A 138 -3.88 -3.29 3.54
N TYR A 139 -3.47 -2.94 2.32
CA TYR A 139 -3.95 -3.63 1.14
C TYR A 139 -3.04 -4.83 0.85
N SER A 140 -3.60 -6.01 1.04
CA SER A 140 -2.86 -7.28 0.98
C SER A 140 -3.31 -8.10 -0.23
N TRP A 141 -2.55 -8.02 -1.31
CA TRP A 141 -2.78 -8.77 -2.56
C TRP A 141 -2.15 -10.17 -2.49
N PRO A 142 -2.55 -11.15 -3.34
CA PRO A 142 -2.11 -12.53 -3.22
C PRO A 142 -0.66 -12.72 -3.69
N SER A 143 0.28 -12.53 -2.76
CA SER A 143 1.68 -12.89 -2.96
C SER A 143 1.99 -14.24 -2.34
N ARG A 144 2.65 -15.11 -3.11
CA ARG A 144 3.08 -16.44 -2.70
C ARG A 144 4.44 -16.39 -2.04
N LYS A 145 4.53 -16.82 -0.78
CA LYS A 145 5.81 -17.02 -0.06
C LYS A 145 6.37 -18.43 -0.28
N THR A 146 6.37 -18.92 -1.52
CA THR A 146 6.73 -20.32 -1.83
C THR A 146 8.10 -20.41 -2.52
N SER A 147 8.31 -19.68 -3.62
CA SER A 147 9.56 -19.73 -4.39
C SER A 147 9.85 -18.43 -5.11
N VAL A 148 11.14 -18.13 -5.34
CA VAL A 148 11.58 -17.02 -6.20
C VAL A 148 11.11 -17.18 -7.66
N LEU A 149 10.81 -18.41 -8.10
CA LEU A 149 10.23 -18.68 -9.41
C LEU A 149 8.76 -18.22 -9.51
N ALA A 150 8.10 -17.99 -8.37
CA ALA A 150 6.73 -17.49 -8.34
C ALA A 150 6.63 -16.00 -8.66
N TYR A 151 7.75 -15.30 -8.90
CA TYR A 151 7.76 -13.85 -9.18
C TYR A 151 6.78 -13.47 -10.31
N ARG A 152 6.81 -14.16 -11.45
CA ARG A 152 5.87 -13.90 -12.55
C ARG A 152 4.42 -14.19 -12.18
N THR A 153 4.18 -15.17 -11.33
CA THR A 153 2.84 -15.50 -10.86
C THR A 153 2.33 -14.47 -9.87
N ASP A 154 3.20 -13.94 -9.01
CA ASP A 154 2.90 -12.82 -8.12
C ASP A 154 2.63 -11.53 -8.92
N GLU A 155 3.33 -11.31 -10.04
CA GLU A 155 3.00 -10.19 -10.95
C GLU A 155 1.61 -10.34 -11.58
N ALA A 156 1.27 -11.52 -12.10
CA ALA A 156 -0.07 -11.79 -12.62
C ALA A 156 -1.15 -11.64 -11.53
N ASN A 157 -0.85 -12.05 -10.29
CA ASN A 157 -1.76 -11.84 -9.16
C ASN A 157 -1.91 -10.35 -8.82
N ALA A 158 -0.82 -9.57 -8.89
CA ALA A 158 -0.88 -8.12 -8.66
C ALA A 158 -1.73 -7.43 -9.74
N GLU A 159 -1.60 -7.83 -11.01
CA GLU A 159 -2.46 -7.35 -12.10
C GLU A 159 -3.92 -7.71 -11.86
N TRP A 160 -4.21 -8.95 -11.45
CA TRP A 160 -5.57 -9.39 -11.09
C TRP A 160 -6.15 -8.59 -9.92
N SER A 161 -5.31 -8.15 -8.98
CA SER A 161 -5.72 -7.41 -7.78
C SER A 161 -5.94 -5.92 -8.04
N MET A 162 -5.42 -5.36 -9.13
CA MET A 162 -5.41 -3.92 -9.38
C MET A 162 -6.83 -3.32 -9.46
N PRO A 163 -7.81 -3.93 -10.18
CA PRO A 163 -9.18 -3.39 -10.22
C PRO A 163 -9.87 -3.42 -8.85
N HIS A 164 -9.54 -4.39 -7.99
CA HIS A 164 -10.07 -4.46 -6.63
C HIS A 164 -9.49 -3.35 -5.75
N PHE A 165 -8.21 -3.03 -5.93
CA PHE A 165 -7.55 -1.92 -5.26
C PHE A 165 -8.16 -0.58 -5.65
N GLU A 166 -8.40 -0.33 -6.93
CA GLU A 166 -9.08 0.88 -7.40
C GLU A 166 -10.51 0.98 -6.82
N THR A 167 -11.26 -0.11 -6.84
CA THR A 167 -12.60 -0.18 -6.23
C THR A 167 -12.54 0.16 -4.74
N PHE A 168 -11.53 -0.32 -4.04
CA PHE A 168 -11.28 0.03 -2.64
C PHE A 168 -10.99 1.52 -2.44
N LEU A 169 -10.13 2.13 -3.27
CA LEU A 169 -9.82 3.56 -3.19
C LEU A 169 -11.05 4.43 -3.49
N ASP A 170 -11.83 4.06 -4.49
CA ASP A 170 -13.11 4.71 -4.84
C ASP A 170 -14.08 4.67 -3.66
N ASN A 171 -14.24 3.49 -3.05
CA ASN A 171 -15.13 3.27 -1.91
C ASN A 171 -14.77 4.15 -0.70
N ILE A 172 -13.49 4.25 -0.35
CA ILE A 172 -13.07 5.11 0.77
C ILE A 172 -13.28 6.59 0.42
N THR A 173 -12.95 6.99 -0.80
CA THR A 173 -13.08 8.37 -1.27
C THR A 173 -14.54 8.83 -1.23
N LYS A 174 -15.48 7.97 -1.67
CA LYS A 174 -16.92 8.23 -1.62
C LYS A 174 -17.45 8.28 -0.18
N ALA A 175 -16.94 7.40 0.68
CA ALA A 175 -17.33 7.34 2.08
C ALA A 175 -16.84 8.55 2.89
N TYR A 176 -15.68 9.10 2.52
CA TYR A 176 -15.04 10.23 3.19
C TYR A 176 -14.63 11.33 2.20
N PRO A 177 -15.59 12.09 1.65
CA PRO A 177 -15.28 13.15 0.70
C PRO A 177 -14.31 14.18 1.28
N GLY A 178 -13.21 14.43 0.57
CA GLY A 178 -12.18 15.38 0.99
C GLY A 178 -11.19 14.86 2.04
N MET A 179 -11.28 13.58 2.45
CA MET A 179 -10.26 12.96 3.28
C MET A 179 -9.07 12.51 2.40
N PRO A 180 -7.87 13.08 2.59
CA PRO A 180 -6.69 12.64 1.88
C PRO A 180 -6.26 11.19 2.21
N VAL A 181 -5.66 10.54 1.22
CA VAL A 181 -4.99 9.25 1.32
C VAL A 181 -3.48 9.44 1.17
N THR A 182 -2.76 8.97 2.18
CA THR A 182 -1.31 8.79 2.14
C THR A 182 -0.99 7.35 1.78
N PHE A 183 0.03 7.12 0.97
CA PHE A 183 0.46 5.77 0.57
C PHE A 183 1.83 5.39 1.13
N ALA A 184 2.00 4.10 1.40
CA ALA A 184 3.31 3.47 1.58
C ALA A 184 3.40 2.23 0.70
N GLY A 185 4.40 2.18 -0.18
CA GLY A 185 4.60 1.05 -1.09
C GLY A 185 5.98 0.43 -0.89
N TYR A 186 6.06 -0.91 -0.90
CA TYR A 186 7.33 -1.62 -0.91
C TYR A 186 7.45 -2.51 -2.15
N SER A 187 8.57 -2.42 -2.88
CA SER A 187 8.86 -3.32 -4.01
C SER A 187 7.71 -3.36 -5.01
N LEU A 188 7.18 -4.54 -5.39
CA LEU A 188 6.01 -4.70 -6.28
C LEU A 188 4.76 -3.96 -5.78
N GLY A 189 4.59 -3.78 -4.46
CA GLY A 189 3.49 -2.99 -3.89
C GLY A 189 3.48 -1.53 -4.36
N SER A 190 4.63 -1.03 -4.81
CA SER A 190 4.76 0.32 -5.38
C SER A 190 4.03 0.46 -6.73
N ARG A 191 3.72 -0.65 -7.43
CA ARG A 191 2.87 -0.61 -8.63
C ARG A 191 1.44 -0.18 -8.28
N PHE A 192 0.89 -0.71 -7.18
CA PHE A 192 -0.41 -0.28 -6.66
C PHE A 192 -0.40 1.19 -6.24
N VAL A 193 0.65 1.66 -5.56
CA VAL A 193 0.75 3.07 -5.19
C VAL A 193 0.84 3.97 -6.44
N THR A 194 1.58 3.54 -7.45
CA THR A 194 1.67 4.25 -8.74
C THR A 194 0.30 4.34 -9.41
N GLU A 195 -0.46 3.23 -9.44
CA GLU A 195 -1.83 3.24 -9.96
C GLU A 195 -2.76 4.09 -9.09
N GLY A 196 -2.67 4.04 -7.75
CA GLY A 196 -3.50 4.85 -6.87
C GLY A 196 -3.34 6.37 -7.10
N ILE A 197 -2.11 6.82 -7.37
CA ILE A 197 -1.83 8.19 -7.77
C ILE A 197 -2.50 8.51 -9.12
N ALA A 198 -2.36 7.64 -10.12
CA ALA A 198 -2.97 7.83 -11.43
C ALA A 198 -4.51 7.76 -11.39
N PHE A 199 -5.07 6.86 -10.60
CA PHE A 199 -6.49 6.66 -10.35
C PHE A 199 -7.15 7.95 -9.86
N TYR A 200 -6.61 8.59 -8.82
CA TYR A 200 -7.21 9.82 -8.30
C TYR A 200 -7.21 10.96 -9.29
N ARG A 201 -6.18 11.05 -10.14
CA ARG A 201 -6.17 12.00 -11.24
C ARG A 201 -7.25 11.68 -12.27
N ARG A 202 -7.38 10.41 -12.66
CA ARG A 202 -8.37 9.92 -13.63
C ARG A 202 -9.80 10.16 -13.18
N GLU A 203 -10.10 9.94 -11.89
CA GLU A 203 -11.40 10.20 -11.27
C GLU A 203 -11.64 11.69 -10.95
N GLY A 204 -10.70 12.57 -11.28
CA GLY A 204 -10.83 14.01 -11.04
C GLY A 204 -10.74 14.42 -9.56
N CYS A 205 -10.33 13.52 -8.66
CA CYS A 205 -10.15 13.83 -7.25
C CYS A 205 -8.76 14.44 -6.99
N ASN A 206 -8.62 15.73 -7.28
CA ASN A 206 -7.34 16.44 -7.16
C ASN A 206 -6.79 16.54 -5.72
N ASN A 207 -7.64 16.34 -4.69
CA ASN A 207 -7.27 16.45 -3.27
C ASN A 207 -7.29 15.10 -2.54
N CYS A 208 -7.47 13.97 -3.26
CA CYS A 208 -7.48 12.65 -2.65
C CYS A 208 -6.08 12.13 -2.34
N PHE A 209 -5.07 12.49 -3.13
CA PHE A 209 -3.68 12.15 -2.86
C PHE A 209 -3.04 13.20 -1.97
N GLU A 210 -2.43 12.77 -0.86
CA GLU A 210 -1.68 13.65 0.05
C GLU A 210 -0.19 13.43 -0.07
N ARG A 211 0.27 12.23 0.27
CA ARG A 211 1.69 11.88 0.28
C ARG A 211 1.92 10.42 -0.11
N ALA A 212 3.12 10.09 -0.55
CA ALA A 212 3.57 8.72 -0.74
C ALA A 212 4.99 8.53 -0.22
N VAL A 213 5.27 7.36 0.36
CA VAL A 213 6.62 6.86 0.59
C VAL A 213 6.80 5.54 -0.16
N LEU A 214 7.83 5.46 -1.01
CA LEU A 214 8.14 4.31 -1.83
C LEU A 214 9.49 3.73 -1.42
N PHE A 215 9.47 2.50 -0.91
CA PHE A 215 10.66 1.76 -0.50
C PHE A 215 11.04 0.76 -1.59
N ALA A 216 12.25 0.89 -2.14
CA ALA A 216 12.77 0.00 -3.18
C ALA A 216 11.76 -0.29 -4.32
N PRO A 217 11.11 0.73 -4.92
CA PRO A 217 9.97 0.49 -5.80
C PRO A 217 10.32 -0.33 -7.05
N ASP A 218 9.66 -1.47 -7.19
CA ASP A 218 9.75 -2.36 -8.34
C ASP A 218 8.65 -2.02 -9.36
N VAL A 219 8.73 -0.80 -9.88
CA VAL A 219 7.88 -0.24 -10.93
C VAL A 219 8.77 0.33 -12.01
N PHE A 220 8.30 0.35 -13.25
CA PHE A 220 9.03 1.04 -14.30
C PHE A 220 9.14 2.52 -13.99
N THR A 221 10.36 3.05 -14.03
CA THR A 221 10.64 4.47 -13.83
C THR A 221 9.74 5.35 -14.71
N ALA A 222 9.51 4.96 -15.98
CA ALA A 222 8.65 5.74 -16.87
C ALA A 222 7.17 5.72 -16.46
N ASP A 223 6.65 4.60 -15.94
CA ASP A 223 5.27 4.49 -15.47
C ASP A 223 5.06 5.38 -14.24
N LEU A 224 5.97 5.30 -13.26
CA LEU A 224 5.92 6.17 -12.08
C LEU A 224 6.05 7.65 -12.48
N ARG A 225 6.99 7.99 -13.36
CA ARG A 225 7.15 9.37 -13.89
C ARG A 225 5.87 9.84 -14.57
N THR A 226 5.19 8.98 -15.32
CA THR A 226 3.94 9.30 -16.02
C THR A 226 2.81 9.58 -15.02
N ALA A 227 2.64 8.74 -14.01
CA ALA A 227 1.65 8.94 -12.95
C ALA A 227 1.88 10.26 -12.18
N LEU A 228 3.13 10.54 -11.82
CA LEU A 228 3.52 11.78 -11.12
C LEU A 228 3.30 13.02 -11.99
N THR A 229 3.68 12.96 -13.26
CA THR A 229 3.50 14.08 -14.20
C THR A 229 2.02 14.37 -14.43
N SER A 230 1.21 13.32 -14.64
CA SER A 230 -0.24 13.43 -14.86
C SER A 230 -0.97 14.00 -13.64
N SER A 231 -0.42 13.76 -12.45
CA SER A 231 -0.91 14.27 -11.16
C SER A 231 -0.32 15.63 -10.79
N ASN A 232 0.30 16.34 -11.74
CA ASN A 232 0.96 17.64 -11.57
C ASN A 232 2.16 17.67 -10.59
N LEU A 233 2.64 16.53 -10.09
CA LEU A 233 3.76 16.44 -9.15
C LEU A 233 5.12 16.62 -9.84
N CYS A 234 5.26 16.13 -11.08
CA CYS A 234 6.46 16.33 -11.91
C CYS A 234 6.18 17.11 -13.21
N SER A 235 5.19 18.00 -13.20
CA SER A 235 4.74 18.71 -14.42
C SER A 235 5.63 19.89 -14.84
N GLY A 236 6.62 20.27 -14.02
CA GLY A 236 7.40 21.51 -14.19
C GLY A 236 6.62 22.79 -13.83
N LYS A 237 5.37 22.65 -13.36
CA LYS A 237 4.57 23.75 -12.80
C LYS A 237 4.70 23.76 -11.28
N PRO A 238 4.48 24.92 -10.63
CA PRO A 238 4.41 24.98 -9.17
C PRO A 238 3.40 23.98 -8.62
N LEU A 239 3.76 23.30 -7.52
CA LEU A 239 2.85 22.43 -6.79
C LEU A 239 1.66 23.24 -6.28
N LEU A 240 0.46 22.64 -6.32
CA LEU A 240 -0.77 23.29 -5.83
C LEU A 240 -0.70 23.57 -4.32
N HIS A 241 -0.11 22.64 -3.57
CA HIS A 241 0.07 22.71 -2.12
C HIS A 241 1.55 22.43 -1.78
N PRO A 242 2.45 23.40 -2.00
CA PRO A 242 3.86 23.20 -1.70
C PRO A 242 4.04 23.04 -0.19
N THR A 243 4.69 21.96 0.21
CA THR A 243 5.15 21.74 1.58
C THR A 243 6.67 21.72 1.60
N ALA A 244 7.28 21.83 2.78
CA ALA A 244 8.74 21.87 2.89
C ALA A 244 9.43 20.57 2.45
N SER A 245 8.72 19.44 2.48
CA SER A 245 9.16 18.15 1.95
C SER A 245 8.24 17.75 0.81
N ALA A 246 8.80 17.24 -0.29
CA ALA A 246 8.02 16.83 -1.45
C ALA A 246 6.88 15.85 -1.08
N PRO A 247 5.74 15.87 -1.80
CA PRO A 247 4.64 14.93 -1.56
C PRO A 247 5.04 13.45 -1.69
N VAL A 248 6.03 13.15 -2.53
CA VAL A 248 6.53 11.78 -2.74
C VAL A 248 7.95 11.65 -2.22
N LEU A 249 8.18 10.65 -1.36
CA LEU A 249 9.48 10.26 -0.87
C LEU A 249 9.89 8.94 -1.54
N LEU A 250 10.97 8.99 -2.33
CA LEU A 250 11.41 7.87 -3.16
C LEU A 250 12.78 7.36 -2.67
N TYR A 251 12.80 6.20 -2.02
CA TYR A 251 14.05 5.57 -1.61
C TYR A 251 14.62 4.69 -2.70
N VAL A 252 15.89 4.92 -3.03
CA VAL A 252 16.61 4.22 -4.09
C VAL A 252 17.92 3.62 -3.58
N SER A 253 18.41 2.55 -4.22
CA SER A 253 19.71 1.97 -3.88
C SER A 253 20.40 1.39 -5.11
N ASN A 254 21.70 1.68 -5.25
CA ASN A 254 22.58 1.07 -6.25
C ASN A 254 23.00 -0.35 -5.84
N HIS A 255 22.81 -0.73 -4.57
CA HIS A 255 23.17 -2.04 -4.05
C HIS A 255 22.01 -3.03 -4.02
N ASP A 256 20.84 -2.64 -4.53
CA ASP A 256 19.67 -3.50 -4.63
C ASP A 256 19.79 -4.54 -5.76
N ARG A 257 20.14 -5.77 -5.37
CA ARG A 257 20.28 -6.92 -6.26
C ARG A 257 18.93 -7.45 -6.75
N ALA A 258 17.87 -7.28 -5.96
CA ALA A 258 16.55 -7.76 -6.35
C ALA A 258 15.99 -6.89 -7.48
N LEU A 259 16.12 -5.57 -7.38
CA LEU A 259 15.69 -4.66 -8.44
C LEU A 259 16.53 -4.81 -9.72
N ARG A 260 17.85 -5.07 -9.60
CA ARG A 260 18.66 -5.43 -10.78
C ARG A 260 18.20 -6.71 -11.46
N GLN A 261 17.71 -7.68 -10.69
CA GLN A 261 17.14 -8.90 -11.28
C GLN A 261 15.79 -8.61 -11.94
N SER A 262 14.95 -7.78 -11.33
CA SER A 262 13.69 -7.32 -11.93
C SER A 262 13.95 -6.57 -13.25
N GLU A 263 14.90 -5.64 -13.29
CA GLU A 263 15.30 -4.96 -14.53
C GLU A 263 15.70 -5.94 -15.63
N LYS A 264 16.49 -6.98 -15.32
CA LYS A 264 16.86 -8.01 -16.31
C LYS A 264 15.66 -8.77 -16.87
N VAL A 265 14.65 -9.02 -16.04
CA VAL A 265 13.42 -9.70 -16.45
C VAL A 265 12.56 -8.79 -17.33
N HIS A 266 12.50 -7.50 -17.02
CA HIS A 266 11.63 -6.51 -17.67
C HIS A 266 12.28 -5.72 -18.81
N GLY A 267 13.61 -5.75 -18.93
CA GLY A 267 14.38 -4.95 -19.89
C GLY A 267 14.45 -3.45 -19.60
N ASN A 268 13.97 -3.00 -18.44
CA ASN A 268 13.79 -1.58 -18.12
C ASN A 268 14.18 -1.27 -16.67
N GLN A 269 14.82 -0.12 -16.42
CA GLN A 269 15.20 0.30 -15.06
C GLN A 269 13.98 0.42 -14.15
N ARG A 270 14.12 -0.04 -12.90
CA ARG A 270 13.12 0.09 -11.84
C ARG A 270 13.33 1.38 -11.05
N ALA A 271 12.25 2.02 -10.62
CA ALA A 271 12.30 3.31 -9.95
C ALA A 271 13.10 3.30 -8.63
N GLY A 272 13.25 2.13 -7.98
CA GLY A 272 14.05 1.98 -6.77
C GLY A 272 15.55 1.79 -7.01
N GLN A 273 16.00 1.72 -8.26
CA GLN A 273 17.42 1.65 -8.59
C GLN A 273 18.02 3.05 -8.61
N ALA A 274 19.09 3.22 -7.83
CA ALA A 274 19.89 4.44 -7.91
C ALA A 274 20.74 4.46 -9.20
N GLY A 275 21.48 5.55 -9.41
CA GLY A 275 22.44 5.65 -10.51
C GLY A 275 21.82 6.17 -11.80
N GLY A 276 21.13 5.33 -12.59
CA GLY A 276 20.70 5.65 -13.96
C GLY A 276 19.64 6.76 -14.08
N ASP A 277 18.46 6.38 -14.56
CA ASP A 277 17.29 7.23 -14.75
C ASP A 277 16.59 7.50 -13.40
N LEU A 278 17.08 8.47 -12.64
CA LEU A 278 16.44 8.92 -11.39
C LEU A 278 15.23 9.81 -11.69
N ILE A 279 14.23 9.77 -10.81
CA ILE A 279 13.12 10.71 -10.85
C ILE A 279 13.51 11.95 -10.04
N LEU A 280 13.79 13.05 -10.74
CA LEU A 280 14.20 14.32 -10.14
C LEU A 280 13.18 15.39 -10.56
N CYS A 281 12.32 15.81 -9.64
CA CYS A 281 11.30 16.83 -9.86
C CYS A 281 10.82 17.41 -8.53
N ASP A 282 10.16 18.58 -8.53
CA ASP A 282 9.73 19.27 -7.31
C ASP A 282 8.76 18.45 -6.43
N GLY A 283 7.99 17.55 -7.04
CA GLY A 283 7.06 16.67 -6.34
C GLY A 283 7.69 15.43 -5.70
N VAL A 284 9.01 15.22 -5.84
CA VAL A 284 9.71 14.01 -5.36
C VAL A 284 11.01 14.33 -4.62
N ASP A 285 11.11 13.89 -3.37
CA ASP A 285 12.36 13.77 -2.63
C ASP A 285 12.97 12.38 -2.93
N THR A 286 13.92 12.32 -3.87
CA THR A 286 14.65 11.07 -4.17
C THR A 286 15.84 10.92 -3.22
N VAL A 287 15.84 9.87 -2.41
CA VAL A 287 16.83 9.59 -1.36
C VAL A 287 17.57 8.28 -1.64
N ASP A 288 18.86 8.40 -1.94
CA ASP A 288 19.78 7.28 -2.13
C ASP A 288 20.23 6.72 -0.77
N VAL A 289 19.93 5.44 -0.55
CA VAL A 289 20.26 4.69 0.66
C VAL A 289 21.32 3.62 0.43
N SER A 290 22.11 3.74 -0.65
CA SER A 290 23.13 2.75 -1.04
C SER A 290 24.15 2.43 0.05
N TYR A 291 24.40 3.34 0.99
CA TYR A 291 25.32 3.07 2.11
C TYR A 291 24.80 2.02 3.09
N LEU A 292 23.48 1.79 3.13
CA LEU A 292 22.85 0.86 4.06
C LEU A 292 23.22 -0.59 3.76
N LYS A 293 23.44 -1.33 4.84
CA LYS A 293 23.67 -2.79 4.81
C LYS A 293 22.46 -3.59 5.32
N SER A 294 21.43 -2.90 5.82
CA SER A 294 20.22 -3.49 6.40
C SER A 294 19.31 -4.17 5.39
N GLY A 295 19.48 -3.90 4.09
CA GLY A 295 18.78 -4.61 3.01
C GLY A 295 19.10 -6.12 2.91
N GLY A 296 19.90 -6.66 3.83
CA GLY A 296 20.30 -8.06 3.88
C GLY A 296 21.18 -8.43 2.70
N LYS A 297 21.19 -9.73 2.34
CA LYS A 297 21.96 -10.18 1.19
C LYS A 297 21.49 -9.48 -0.09
N SER A 298 20.18 -9.34 -0.35
CA SER A 298 19.72 -8.72 -1.59
C SER A 298 19.97 -7.21 -1.65
N GLY A 299 20.12 -6.52 -0.52
CA GLY A 299 20.15 -5.06 -0.49
C GLY A 299 18.75 -4.41 -0.65
N HIS A 300 17.68 -5.20 -0.62
CA HIS A 300 16.30 -4.78 -0.90
C HIS A 300 15.47 -4.47 0.36
N GLY A 301 15.74 -5.18 1.46
CA GLY A 301 14.91 -5.16 2.68
C GLY A 301 15.18 -4.00 3.65
N TYR A 302 15.45 -2.78 3.17
CA TYR A 302 15.82 -1.64 4.03
C TYR A 302 14.63 -0.83 4.56
N LEU A 303 13.38 -1.17 4.20
CA LEU A 303 12.18 -0.39 4.55
C LEU A 303 11.97 -0.18 6.06
N LEU A 304 12.44 -1.12 6.90
CA LEU A 304 12.35 -1.03 8.37
C LEU A 304 13.67 -0.60 9.01
N ASP A 305 14.64 -0.14 8.22
CA ASP A 305 15.86 0.44 8.76
C ASP A 305 15.53 1.71 9.56
N SER A 306 16.13 1.82 10.75
CA SER A 306 15.86 2.95 11.64
C SER A 306 16.15 4.32 11.01
N ARG A 307 17.19 4.44 10.16
CA ARG A 307 17.55 5.70 9.49
C ARG A 307 16.56 6.05 8.39
N VAL A 308 16.09 5.05 7.65
CA VAL A 308 15.04 5.22 6.63
C VAL A 308 13.75 5.69 7.27
N LEU A 309 13.30 5.03 8.35
CA LEU A 309 12.07 5.41 9.04
C LEU A 309 12.19 6.77 9.75
N GLN A 310 13.38 7.13 10.28
CA GLN A 310 13.63 8.45 10.86
C GLN A 310 13.53 9.56 9.81
N ASP A 311 14.17 9.38 8.66
CA ASP A 311 14.07 10.33 7.54
C ASP A 311 12.63 10.46 7.05
N ALA A 312 11.94 9.34 6.83
CA ALA A 312 10.55 9.34 6.38
C ALA A 312 9.61 10.02 7.39
N ALA A 313 9.77 9.77 8.70
CA ALA A 313 9.01 10.45 9.74
C ALA A 313 9.27 11.96 9.77
N ALA A 314 10.53 12.39 9.59
CA ALA A 314 10.87 13.80 9.52
C ALA A 314 10.26 14.47 8.26
N ALA A 315 10.32 13.82 7.10
CA ALA A 315 9.68 14.29 5.88
C ALA A 315 8.15 14.41 6.04
N PHE A 316 7.51 13.42 6.68
CA PHE A 316 6.07 13.43 6.94
C PHE A 316 5.67 14.50 7.97
N ALA A 317 6.60 14.90 8.84
CA ALA A 317 6.44 16.04 9.73
C ALA A 317 6.73 17.40 9.04
N GLY A 318 6.98 17.42 7.73
CA GLY A 318 7.26 18.64 6.97
C GLY A 318 8.67 19.21 7.17
N VAL A 319 9.64 18.36 7.54
CA VAL A 319 11.04 18.79 7.64
C VAL A 319 11.68 18.79 6.24
N PRO A 320 12.22 19.92 5.75
CA PRO A 320 12.80 19.97 4.42
C PRO A 320 14.03 19.07 4.30
N PRO A 321 14.31 18.49 3.11
CA PRO A 321 15.46 17.59 2.90
C PRO A 321 16.82 18.26 3.16
N THR A 322 16.89 19.59 3.12
CA THR A 322 18.10 20.36 3.46
C THR A 322 18.32 20.52 4.97
N SER A 323 17.34 20.15 5.80
CA SER A 323 17.46 20.22 7.24
C SER A 323 18.43 19.15 7.77
N PRO A 324 19.37 19.49 8.67
CA PRO A 324 20.21 18.51 9.35
C PRO A 324 19.43 17.43 10.10
N ALA A 325 18.18 17.71 10.50
CA ALA A 325 17.31 16.75 11.18
C ALA A 325 16.96 15.52 10.33
N ARG A 326 17.04 15.62 9.00
CA ARG A 326 16.87 14.48 8.08
C ARG A 326 18.17 13.70 7.84
N GLY A 327 19.33 14.30 8.15
CA GLY A 327 20.63 13.66 7.93
C GLY A 327 20.86 13.30 6.47
N LEU A 328 20.56 14.24 5.56
CA LEU A 328 20.70 14.08 4.13
C LEU A 328 21.81 14.98 3.60
N LYS A 329 22.53 14.49 2.59
CA LYS A 329 23.46 15.28 1.79
C LYS A 329 22.88 15.48 0.40
N GLN A 330 22.68 16.74 0.02
CA GLN A 330 22.21 17.08 -1.32
C GLN A 330 23.29 16.81 -2.37
N VAL A 331 22.88 16.22 -3.48
CA VAL A 331 23.74 15.96 -4.65
C VAL A 331 23.05 16.50 -5.90
N SER A 332 23.78 17.32 -6.65
CA SER A 332 23.31 17.90 -7.91
C SER A 332 23.76 17.06 -9.10
N ARG A 333 22.86 16.86 -10.07
CA ARG A 333 23.17 16.23 -11.37
C ARG A 333 22.35 16.89 -12.47
N THR A 334 22.73 16.67 -13.73
CA THR A 334 21.87 16.98 -14.88
C THR A 334 20.46 16.45 -14.64
N GLY A 335 19.46 17.34 -14.70
CA GLY A 335 18.04 17.00 -14.47
C GLY A 335 17.50 17.32 -13.08
N GLY A 336 18.34 17.67 -12.09
CA GLY A 336 17.87 18.13 -10.79
C GLY A 336 18.77 17.75 -9.61
N VAL A 337 18.15 17.62 -8.44
CA VAL A 337 18.84 17.29 -7.19
C VAL A 337 18.25 16.01 -6.60
N TYR A 338 19.10 15.19 -6.01
CA TYR A 338 18.70 14.08 -5.15
C TYR A 338 19.47 14.17 -3.83
N TYR A 339 19.17 13.28 -2.89
CA TYR A 339 19.77 13.28 -1.57
C TYR A 339 20.41 11.94 -1.27
N GLU A 340 21.58 11.95 -0.63
CA GLU A 340 22.20 10.76 -0.06
C GLU A 340 21.88 10.71 1.43
N LEU A 341 21.33 9.59 1.92
CA LEU A 341 21.12 9.39 3.35
C LEU A 341 22.48 9.19 4.04
N LEU A 342 22.73 9.95 5.10
CA LEU A 342 23.98 9.89 5.84
C LEU A 342 23.95 8.82 6.93
N PRO A 343 25.11 8.20 7.24
CA PRO A 343 25.27 7.39 8.43
C PRO A 343 24.86 8.15 9.70
N PRO A 344 24.40 7.41 10.75
CA PRO A 344 24.01 8.00 12.03
C PRO A 344 25.10 8.82 12.71
#